data_AF-A0AAN5C4U0-F1
#
_entry.id   AF-A0AAN5C4U0-F1
#
_cell.length_a   1.000
_cell.length_b   1.000
_cell.length_c   1.000
_cell.angle_alpha   90.00
_cell.angle_beta   90.00
_cell.angle_gamma   90.00
#
_symmetry.space_group_name_H-M   'P 1'
#
loop_
_entity.id
_entity.type
_entity.pdbx_description
1 polymer ?
#
loop_
_entity_poly.entity_id
_entity_poly.type
_entity_poly.pdbx_seq_one_letter_code
_entity_poly.pdbx_strand_id
1 'polypeptide(L)'
;MVPSKDIRNIPRATHPFLDRSVGRLLLYWIWLWPAVGFWAADRLLRVIRLVYYNLHVRTNVGKSIQYTQSSATYDEASDVIRLEVIPGSSRLQPTPGQYYYLYQPFRFKGWENHPFTLGSWSYETGLPTSQIKTPSLAKDDNTVDVTQVPLLSDSSSGSRTPQEDVPSLDEPQRLRLVFWIRPFDGWTRHLRQQCVQSHGRTLDTTILLEGPYGEQFPLWEYESILLIAGGTGIAAAVPYIQDHLARCSSTDEAESPTRIQNIHLVWTSRQEAFVREVATRELSSALARDDFRASFYVTSATAARDSDACSTLREELSGKAIEVGHGRPDLQALVLGHAHEAQLSDCSAAVLMCGPPAMADEVRTAVYRTMRQGYQGVRYIEESFSW
;
A
#
# COMPACT_ATOMS: atom_id res chain seq x y z
N MET A 1 58.59 -46.44 72.30
CA MET A 1 58.59 -47.07 70.97
C MET A 1 57.37 -46.53 70.24
N VAL A 2 57.57 -46.08 68.98
CA VAL A 2 56.69 -45.28 68.11
C VAL A 2 56.68 -43.77 68.39
N PRO A 3 57.36 -42.94 67.54
CA PRO A 3 57.20 -41.49 67.56
C PRO A 3 56.03 -41.06 66.64
N SER A 4 55.22 -40.13 67.14
CA SER A 4 54.19 -39.40 66.41
C SER A 4 54.85 -38.55 65.31
N LYS A 5 54.50 -38.80 64.04
CA LYS A 5 54.90 -37.95 62.91
C LYS A 5 53.85 -36.86 62.71
N ASP A 6 54.31 -35.61 62.75
CA ASP A 6 53.57 -34.39 62.38
C ASP A 6 52.90 -34.55 61.00
N ILE A 7 51.57 -34.59 60.98
CA ILE A 7 50.75 -34.46 59.76
C ILE A 7 50.52 -32.96 59.54
N ARG A 8 51.57 -32.26 59.11
CA ARG A 8 51.46 -30.89 58.59
C ARG A 8 52.25 -30.80 57.29
N ASN A 9 51.62 -31.25 56.21
CA ASN A 9 51.74 -30.70 54.86
C ASN A 9 51.04 -31.63 53.85
N ILE A 10 49.75 -31.38 53.63
CA ILE A 10 49.07 -31.79 52.40
C ILE A 10 48.96 -30.51 51.57
N PRO A 11 49.62 -30.38 50.41
CA PRO A 11 49.40 -29.25 49.53
C PRO A 11 47.96 -29.30 49.02
N ARG A 12 47.19 -28.21 49.23
CA ARG A 12 45.88 -28.05 48.60
C ARG A 12 46.08 -28.12 47.08
N ALA A 13 45.51 -29.13 46.45
CA ALA A 13 45.40 -29.18 45.00
C ALA A 13 44.50 -28.03 44.52
N THR A 14 45.10 -26.91 44.13
CA THR A 14 44.42 -25.86 43.38
C THR A 14 44.10 -26.41 41.99
N HIS A 15 42.85 -26.83 41.77
CA HIS A 15 42.37 -27.28 40.47
C HIS A 15 42.35 -26.10 39.47
N PRO A 16 43.24 -26.04 38.46
CA PRO A 16 43.34 -24.90 37.53
C PRO A 16 42.25 -24.91 36.44
N PHE A 17 41.38 -25.92 36.43
CA PHE A 17 40.42 -26.16 35.36
C PHE A 17 39.10 -25.42 35.54
N LEU A 18 38.68 -25.12 36.78
CA LEU A 18 37.45 -24.37 37.05
C LEU A 18 37.62 -22.85 36.81
N ASP A 19 38.77 -22.29 37.14
CA ASP A 19 39.02 -20.84 37.07
C ASP A 19 39.02 -20.30 35.62
N ARG A 20 39.62 -21.05 34.68
CA ARG A 20 39.56 -20.74 33.24
C ARG A 20 38.16 -20.83 32.63
N SER A 21 37.22 -21.53 33.26
CA SER A 21 35.84 -21.63 32.78
C SER A 21 35.01 -20.42 33.23
N VAL A 22 35.22 -19.96 34.48
CA VAL A 22 34.52 -18.80 35.05
C VAL A 22 34.97 -17.49 34.40
N GLY A 23 36.27 -17.33 34.12
CA GLY A 23 36.79 -16.17 33.40
C GLY A 23 36.28 -16.07 31.94
N ARG A 24 36.06 -17.20 31.27
CA ARG A 24 35.47 -17.24 29.91
C ARG A 24 33.96 -16.96 29.92
N LEU A 25 33.25 -17.41 30.95
CA LEU A 25 31.83 -17.08 31.15
C LEU A 25 31.65 -15.59 31.43
N LEU A 26 32.44 -14.99 32.32
CA LEU A 26 32.39 -13.55 32.59
C LEU A 26 32.66 -12.70 31.34
N LEU A 27 33.60 -13.14 30.49
CA LEU A 27 33.88 -12.46 29.23
C LEU A 27 32.70 -12.53 28.24
N TYR A 28 31.99 -13.66 28.17
CA TYR A 28 30.79 -13.80 27.32
C TYR A 28 29.66 -12.86 27.78
N TRP A 29 29.48 -12.69 29.09
CA TRP A 29 28.43 -11.85 29.64
C TRP A 29 28.64 -10.37 29.30
N ILE A 30 29.90 -9.92 29.22
CA ILE A 30 30.26 -8.55 28.81
C ILE A 30 29.78 -8.24 27.37
N TRP A 31 29.76 -9.23 26.47
CA TRP A 31 29.27 -9.05 25.10
C TRP A 31 27.76 -9.31 24.96
N LEU A 32 27.21 -10.21 25.77
CA LEU A 32 25.79 -10.56 25.74
C LEU A 32 24.88 -9.40 26.20
N TRP A 33 25.19 -8.76 27.33
CA TRP A 33 24.29 -7.76 27.91
C TRP A 33 24.12 -6.49 27.06
N PRO A 34 25.16 -5.96 26.38
CA PRO A 34 24.96 -4.91 25.38
C PRO A 34 24.06 -5.34 24.23
N ALA A 35 24.21 -6.57 23.71
CA ALA A 35 23.35 -7.10 22.65
C ALA A 35 21.89 -7.23 23.11
N VAL A 36 21.65 -7.72 24.33
CA VAL A 36 20.32 -7.76 24.96
C VAL A 36 19.77 -6.35 25.16
N GLY A 37 20.61 -5.39 25.56
CA GLY A 37 20.24 -3.99 25.70
C GLY A 37 19.78 -3.36 24.40
N PHE A 38 20.55 -3.54 23.30
CA PHE A 38 20.16 -3.07 21.98
C PHE A 38 18.88 -3.73 21.48
N TRP A 39 18.74 -5.05 21.68
CA TRP A 39 17.52 -5.77 21.33
C TRP A 39 16.31 -5.24 22.12
N ALA A 40 16.43 -5.07 23.44
CA ALA A 40 15.35 -4.57 24.28
C ALA A 40 14.96 -3.13 23.93
N ALA A 41 15.96 -2.27 23.64
CA ALA A 41 15.73 -0.90 23.20
C ALA A 41 14.99 -0.86 21.85
N ASP A 42 15.42 -1.65 20.86
CA ASP A 42 14.73 -1.76 19.56
C ASP A 42 13.28 -2.24 19.75
N ARG A 43 13.04 -3.27 20.57
CA ARG A 43 11.68 -3.76 20.86
C ARG A 43 10.81 -2.71 21.55
N LEU A 44 11.37 -1.98 22.52
CA LEU A 44 10.67 -0.89 23.21
C LEU A 44 10.28 0.22 22.24
N LEU A 45 11.20 0.63 21.36
CA LEU A 45 10.93 1.66 20.34
C LEU A 45 9.81 1.24 19.38
N ARG A 46 9.76 -0.03 18.98
CA ARG A 46 8.66 -0.57 18.16
C ARG A 46 7.32 -0.53 18.89
N VAL A 47 7.27 -0.92 20.16
CA VAL A 47 6.04 -0.86 20.97
C VAL A 47 5.58 0.60 21.15
N ILE A 48 6.50 1.52 21.44
CA ILE A 48 6.19 2.96 21.54
C ILE A 48 5.60 3.47 20.22
N ARG A 49 6.22 3.11 19.08
CA ARG A 49 5.75 3.49 17.74
C ARG A 49 4.35 2.93 17.45
N LEU A 50 4.13 1.65 17.76
CA LEU A 50 2.83 0.99 17.60
C LEU A 50 1.76 1.72 18.41
N VAL A 51 2.01 2.02 19.68
CA VAL A 51 1.07 2.77 20.53
C VAL A 51 0.83 4.17 19.96
N TYR A 52 1.88 4.87 19.54
CA TYR A 52 1.81 6.25 19.05
C TYR A 52 0.92 6.41 17.81
N TYR A 53 1.00 5.49 16.84
CA TYR A 53 0.21 5.57 15.61
C TYR A 53 -1.18 4.94 15.72
N ASN A 54 -1.36 3.95 16.60
CA ASN A 54 -2.62 3.20 16.68
C ASN A 54 -3.59 3.67 17.78
N LEU A 55 -3.09 4.34 18.81
CA LEU A 55 -3.87 4.78 19.96
C LEU A 55 -3.77 6.30 20.09
N HIS A 56 -4.92 6.98 20.01
CA HIS A 56 -4.99 8.41 20.31
C HIS A 56 -6.01 8.67 21.41
N VAL A 57 -5.51 9.19 22.53
CA VAL A 57 -6.33 9.63 23.66
C VAL A 57 -6.58 11.13 23.50
N ARG A 58 -7.77 11.51 23.04
CA ARG A 58 -8.19 12.92 23.08
C ARG A 58 -8.48 13.30 24.53
N THR A 59 -7.76 14.30 25.04
CA THR A 59 -7.79 14.73 26.44
C THR A 59 -8.83 15.82 26.74
N ASN A 60 -9.60 16.28 25.75
CA ASN A 60 -10.68 17.25 25.97
C ASN A 60 -12.07 16.58 26.08
N VAL A 61 -12.91 17.22 26.90
CA VAL A 61 -14.22 16.80 27.44
C VAL A 61 -15.01 15.85 26.52
N GLY A 62 -15.06 14.58 26.92
CA GLY A 62 -15.71 13.48 26.18
C GLY A 62 -14.71 12.38 25.84
N LYS A 63 -14.38 11.54 26.83
CA LYS A 63 -13.37 10.46 26.75
C LYS A 63 -13.72 9.41 25.69
N SER A 64 -13.41 9.68 24.41
CA SER A 64 -13.41 8.67 23.36
C SER A 64 -11.98 8.34 22.97
N ILE A 65 -11.56 7.11 23.25
CA ILE A 65 -10.27 6.58 22.79
C ILE A 65 -10.45 6.19 21.33
N GLN A 66 -9.75 6.87 20.42
CA GLN A 66 -9.73 6.49 19.02
C GLN A 66 -8.71 5.36 18.83
N TYR A 67 -9.19 4.24 18.34
CA TYR A 67 -8.39 3.08 18.00
C TYR A 67 -8.39 2.87 16.49
N THR A 68 -7.36 2.19 16.00
CA THR A 68 -7.24 1.83 14.59
C THR A 68 -8.34 0.85 14.21
N GLN A 69 -9.12 1.22 13.21
CA GLN A 69 -10.16 0.38 12.65
C GLN A 69 -9.66 -0.20 11.33
N SER A 70 -9.97 -1.46 11.08
CA SER A 70 -9.57 -2.11 9.83
C SER A 70 -10.59 -3.12 9.36
N SER A 71 -10.73 -3.21 8.04
CA SER A 71 -11.61 -4.15 7.37
C SER A 71 -10.84 -4.82 6.24
N ALA A 72 -10.91 -6.14 6.18
CA ALA A 72 -10.23 -6.96 5.17
C ALA A 72 -11.28 -7.64 4.29
N THR A 73 -11.30 -7.30 3.01
CA THR A 73 -12.21 -7.92 2.01
C THR A 73 -11.40 -8.80 1.08
N TYR A 74 -11.80 -10.06 0.96
CA TYR A 74 -11.19 -11.00 0.00
C TYR A 74 -12.03 -11.09 -1.27
N ASP A 75 -11.41 -10.78 -2.41
CA ASP A 75 -12.00 -11.01 -3.73
C ASP A 75 -11.42 -12.28 -4.37
N GLU A 76 -12.34 -13.16 -4.76
CA GLU A 76 -12.02 -14.46 -5.34
C GLU A 76 -11.56 -14.35 -6.80
N ALA A 77 -12.03 -13.33 -7.53
CA ALA A 77 -11.68 -13.14 -8.93
C ALA A 77 -10.26 -12.57 -9.10
N SER A 78 -9.84 -11.66 -8.21
CA SER A 78 -8.48 -11.13 -8.16
C SER A 78 -7.48 -12.00 -7.39
N ASP A 79 -7.97 -12.87 -6.49
CA ASP A 79 -7.15 -13.60 -5.48
C ASP A 79 -6.27 -12.62 -4.68
N VAL A 80 -6.89 -11.52 -4.24
CA VAL A 80 -6.26 -10.45 -3.46
C VAL A 80 -7.16 -10.11 -2.27
N ILE A 81 -6.55 -9.84 -1.13
CA ILE A 81 -7.20 -9.24 0.03
C ILE A 81 -6.96 -7.73 -0.04
N ARG A 82 -8.03 -6.96 -0.13
CA ARG A 82 -7.98 -5.52 0.04
C ARG A 82 -8.16 -5.23 1.53
N LEU A 83 -7.07 -4.81 2.17
CA LEU A 83 -7.08 -4.41 3.57
C LEU A 83 -7.16 -2.89 3.66
N GLU A 84 -8.19 -2.41 4.33
CA GLU A 84 -8.38 -1.02 4.65
C GLU A 84 -8.02 -0.79 6.11
N VAL A 85 -7.20 0.21 6.39
CA VAL A 85 -6.82 0.59 7.74
C VAL A 85 -7.02 2.08 7.94
N ILE A 86 -7.78 2.41 8.97
CA ILE A 86 -8.07 3.77 9.37
C ILE A 86 -7.33 3.99 10.71
N PRO A 87 -6.15 4.63 10.71
CA PRO A 87 -5.36 4.84 11.92
C PRO A 87 -6.12 5.65 12.97
N GLY A 88 -5.85 5.35 14.24
CA GLY A 88 -6.39 6.10 15.37
C GLY A 88 -5.82 7.51 15.50
N SER A 89 -4.64 7.76 14.91
CA SER A 89 -3.94 9.06 14.93
C SER A 89 -4.07 9.79 13.59
N SER A 90 -4.34 11.10 13.64
CA SER A 90 -4.36 11.98 12.46
C SER A 90 -2.98 12.52 12.07
N ARG A 91 -1.90 12.11 12.77
CA ARG A 91 -0.53 12.61 12.53
C ARG A 91 0.21 11.89 11.41
N LEU A 92 -0.40 10.86 10.82
CA LEU A 92 0.23 10.10 9.76
C LEU A 92 0.06 10.86 8.45
N GLN A 93 1.17 11.17 7.80
CA GLN A 93 1.20 11.74 6.45
C GLN A 93 1.79 10.67 5.53
N PRO A 94 0.95 9.97 4.75
CA PRO A 94 1.43 8.96 3.84
C PRO A 94 2.25 9.60 2.72
N THR A 95 3.36 8.97 2.36
CA THR A 95 4.14 9.33 1.17
C THR A 95 4.34 8.10 0.29
N PRO A 96 4.58 8.29 -1.03
CA PRO A 96 5.04 7.22 -1.90
C PRO A 96 6.30 6.52 -1.38
N GLY A 97 6.45 5.25 -1.74
CA GLY A 97 7.57 4.40 -1.30
C GLY A 97 7.44 3.85 0.13
N GLN A 98 6.37 4.20 0.86
CA GLN A 98 6.21 3.74 2.23
C GLN A 98 5.64 2.33 2.35
N TYR A 99 6.10 1.60 3.37
CA TYR A 99 5.54 0.35 3.82
C TYR A 99 5.33 0.35 5.34
N TYR A 100 4.44 -0.54 5.80
CA TYR A 100 4.05 -0.66 7.19
C TYR A 100 4.16 -2.13 7.62
N TYR A 101 4.55 -2.37 8.86
CA TYR A 101 4.37 -3.68 9.47
C TYR A 101 2.96 -3.76 10.07
N LEU A 102 2.24 -4.81 9.68
CA LEU A 102 0.89 -5.10 10.15
C LEU A 102 0.94 -6.14 11.28
N TYR A 103 0.16 -5.91 12.34
CA TYR A 103 0.02 -6.81 13.48
C TYR A 103 -1.45 -7.13 13.74
N GLN A 104 -1.75 -8.40 14.05
CA GLN A 104 -3.09 -8.83 14.45
C GLN A 104 -3.07 -9.30 15.92
N PRO A 105 -3.20 -8.38 16.90
CA PRO A 105 -2.80 -8.62 18.30
C PRO A 105 -3.61 -9.69 19.02
N PHE A 106 -4.89 -9.88 18.68
CA PHE A 106 -5.79 -10.80 19.39
C PHE A 106 -5.65 -12.27 18.96
N ARG A 107 -4.46 -12.68 18.49
CA ARG A 107 -4.12 -14.07 18.14
C ARG A 107 -2.92 -14.54 18.95
N PHE A 108 -2.78 -15.86 19.06
CA PHE A 108 -1.60 -16.50 19.67
C PHE A 108 -0.27 -16.05 19.04
N LYS A 109 -0.31 -15.72 17.75
CA LYS A 109 0.80 -15.18 16.95
C LYS A 109 0.70 -13.66 16.73
N GLY A 110 -0.01 -12.93 17.58
CA GLY A 110 -0.27 -11.49 17.40
C GLY A 110 0.96 -10.58 17.46
N TRP A 111 2.13 -11.15 17.79
CA TRP A 111 3.44 -10.50 17.76
C TRP A 111 4.15 -10.64 16.41
N GLU A 112 3.63 -11.45 15.49
CA GLU A 112 4.17 -11.57 14.13
C GLU A 112 3.92 -10.26 13.37
N ASN A 113 5.00 -9.73 12.78
CA ASN A 113 4.98 -8.48 12.03
C ASN A 113 5.10 -8.78 10.53
N HIS A 114 4.16 -8.27 9.74
CA HIS A 114 4.13 -8.54 8.29
C HIS A 114 4.28 -7.24 7.50
N PRO A 115 5.37 -7.06 6.74
CA PRO A 115 5.57 -5.85 5.95
C PRO A 115 4.62 -5.83 4.74
N PHE A 116 3.97 -4.70 4.51
CA PHE A 116 3.20 -4.45 3.29
C PHE A 116 3.36 -3.00 2.83
N THR A 117 3.56 -2.83 1.52
CA THR A 117 3.64 -1.51 0.88
C THR A 117 2.28 -0.85 0.94
N LEU A 118 2.26 0.43 1.27
CA LEU A 118 1.06 1.23 1.15
C LEU A 118 0.65 1.29 -0.32
N GLY A 119 -0.53 0.78 -0.66
CA GLY A 119 -0.99 0.71 -2.04
C GLY A 119 -1.75 1.95 -2.49
N SER A 120 -2.59 2.52 -1.63
CA SER A 120 -3.33 3.75 -1.88
C SER A 120 -3.68 4.41 -0.55
N TRP A 121 -3.88 5.73 -0.55
CA TRP A 121 -4.55 6.42 0.56
C TRP A 121 -5.66 7.34 0.07
N SER A 122 -6.61 7.59 0.96
CA SER A 122 -7.68 8.57 0.74
C SER A 122 -8.01 9.29 2.04
N TYR A 123 -8.59 10.48 1.92
CA TYR A 123 -9.11 11.26 3.04
C TYR A 123 -10.64 11.25 2.95
N GLU A 124 -11.29 10.59 3.90
CA GLU A 124 -12.76 10.59 3.99
C GLU A 124 -13.22 11.76 4.86
N THR A 125 -14.13 12.58 4.35
CA THR A 125 -14.88 13.55 5.16
C THR A 125 -15.96 12.79 5.94
N GLY A 126 -16.11 13.11 7.23
CA GLY A 126 -16.79 12.29 8.25
C GLY A 126 -18.31 12.08 8.14
N LEU A 127 -18.85 11.77 6.96
CA LEU A 127 -20.21 11.23 6.83
C LEU A 127 -20.18 9.71 7.06
N PRO A 128 -20.84 9.19 8.11
CA PRO A 128 -20.92 7.75 8.34
C PRO A 128 -21.75 7.10 7.22
N THR A 129 -21.09 6.39 6.31
CA THR A 129 -21.74 5.56 5.30
C THR A 129 -22.40 4.35 5.98
N SER A 130 -23.62 4.54 6.48
CA SER A 130 -24.57 3.43 6.57
C SER A 130 -25.16 3.20 5.18
N GLN A 131 -24.78 2.07 4.58
CA GLN A 131 -25.44 1.44 3.42
C GLN A 131 -25.44 2.23 2.10
N ILE A 132 -24.32 2.22 1.38
CA ILE A 132 -24.38 2.29 -0.09
C ILE A 132 -24.73 0.88 -0.58
N LYS A 133 -26.03 0.61 -0.72
CA LYS A 133 -26.52 -0.46 -1.60
C LYS A 133 -26.17 -0.07 -3.03
N THR A 134 -25.41 -0.93 -3.70
CA THR A 134 -25.28 -1.00 -5.16
C THR A 134 -26.63 -0.83 -5.84
N PRO A 135 -26.78 0.03 -6.86
CA PRO A 135 -27.94 -0.01 -7.73
C PRO A 135 -27.82 -1.25 -8.63
N SER A 136 -28.61 -2.28 -8.33
CA SER A 136 -28.82 -3.40 -9.23
C SER A 136 -29.66 -2.93 -10.42
N LEU A 137 -29.06 -2.99 -11.61
CA LEU A 137 -29.78 -2.93 -12.88
C LEU A 137 -30.83 -4.05 -12.95
N ALA A 138 -32.09 -3.66 -13.14
CA ALA A 138 -33.12 -4.52 -13.70
C ALA A 138 -33.71 -3.80 -14.92
N LYS A 139 -33.48 -4.41 -16.09
CA LYS A 139 -34.35 -4.40 -17.29
C LYS A 139 -35.77 -4.86 -16.89
N ASP A 140 -36.89 -4.51 -17.52
CA ASP A 140 -37.20 -4.12 -18.90
C ASP A 140 -38.48 -3.25 -18.91
N ASP A 141 -38.51 -2.36 -19.90
CA ASP A 141 -39.61 -1.91 -20.78
C ASP A 141 -41.10 -2.10 -20.38
N ASN A 142 -41.82 -0.99 -20.35
CA ASN A 142 -43.07 -0.84 -21.12
C ASN A 142 -43.49 0.63 -21.18
N THR A 143 -43.53 1.16 -22.40
CA THR A 143 -44.23 2.38 -22.81
C THR A 143 -45.71 2.36 -22.40
N VAL A 144 -46.26 3.51 -21.98
CA VAL A 144 -47.47 4.14 -22.55
C VAL A 144 -47.72 5.51 -21.89
N ASP A 145 -48.18 6.38 -22.78
CA ASP A 145 -48.47 7.80 -22.78
C ASP A 145 -49.60 8.27 -21.83
N VAL A 146 -49.79 9.59 -21.82
CA VAL A 146 -51.01 10.37 -21.53
C VAL A 146 -51.00 11.21 -20.24
N THR A 147 -50.61 12.47 -20.45
CA THR A 147 -51.19 13.73 -19.94
C THR A 147 -52.08 13.71 -18.69
N GLN A 148 -51.78 14.56 -17.71
CA GLN A 148 -52.61 15.71 -17.30
C GLN A 148 -52.05 16.40 -16.04
N VAL A 149 -51.75 17.70 -16.18
CA VAL A 149 -51.64 18.64 -15.05
C VAL A 149 -53.06 19.12 -14.72
N PRO A 150 -53.39 19.40 -13.45
CA PRO A 150 -53.65 20.81 -13.13
C PRO A 150 -53.17 21.30 -11.75
N LEU A 151 -52.74 22.57 -11.80
CA LEU A 151 -52.63 23.65 -10.80
C LEU A 151 -53.36 23.56 -9.42
N LEU A 152 -52.63 24.04 -8.39
CA LEU A 152 -52.94 25.00 -7.28
C LEU A 152 -54.24 24.79 -6.45
N SER A 153 -54.34 24.96 -5.12
CA SER A 153 -53.79 25.99 -4.20
C SER A 153 -54.05 25.63 -2.71
N ASP A 154 -53.27 26.27 -1.81
CA ASP A 154 -53.61 26.84 -0.48
C ASP A 154 -54.03 25.98 0.74
N SER A 155 -53.19 25.94 1.79
CA SER A 155 -53.38 26.74 3.04
C SER A 155 -52.62 26.19 4.27
N SER A 156 -51.71 27.02 4.77
CA SER A 156 -51.26 27.27 6.16
C SER A 156 -51.47 26.26 7.31
N SER A 157 -50.37 25.89 7.98
CA SER A 157 -50.19 26.04 9.44
C SER A 157 -48.71 25.91 9.83
N GLY A 158 -48.19 26.93 10.52
CA GLY A 158 -46.77 27.12 10.76
C GLY A 158 -46.17 26.26 11.87
N SER A 159 -44.87 26.00 11.75
CA SER A 159 -44.01 25.58 12.85
C SER A 159 -42.53 25.67 12.43
N ARG A 160 -41.87 26.73 12.90
CA ARG A 160 -40.42 26.89 13.19
C ARG A 160 -39.42 26.29 12.19
N THR A 161 -38.80 27.17 11.41
CA THR A 161 -37.47 26.99 10.83
C THR A 161 -36.43 26.64 11.92
N PRO A 162 -35.69 25.53 11.80
CA PRO A 162 -34.29 25.50 12.21
C PRO A 162 -33.48 26.11 11.06
N GLN A 163 -32.64 27.09 11.40
CA GLN A 163 -31.58 27.61 10.55
C GLN A 163 -30.87 26.47 9.82
N GLU A 164 -30.65 26.65 8.52
CA GLU A 164 -29.64 25.90 7.79
C GLU A 164 -28.29 26.20 8.46
N ASP A 165 -27.82 25.23 9.25
CA ASP A 165 -26.45 25.23 9.76
C ASP A 165 -25.51 25.16 8.56
N VAL A 166 -24.86 26.29 8.28
CA VAL A 166 -23.65 26.35 7.45
C VAL A 166 -22.68 25.31 8.02
N PRO A 167 -22.21 24.31 7.26
CA PRO A 167 -21.30 23.31 7.80
C PRO A 167 -20.02 24.00 8.26
N SER A 168 -19.72 23.90 9.55
CA SER A 168 -18.46 24.33 10.14
C SER A 168 -17.29 23.60 9.48
N LEU A 169 -16.26 24.37 9.09
CA LEU A 169 -15.10 23.98 8.28
C LEU A 169 -14.06 23.05 8.95
N ASP A 170 -14.38 22.35 10.04
CA ASP A 170 -13.37 21.60 10.82
C ASP A 170 -13.83 20.19 11.25
N GLU A 171 -14.49 19.44 10.37
CA GLU A 171 -14.63 17.99 10.58
C GLU A 171 -13.30 17.30 10.24
N PRO A 172 -12.70 16.49 11.14
CA PRO A 172 -11.41 15.89 10.90
C PRO A 172 -11.50 14.89 9.75
N GLN A 173 -10.87 15.21 8.62
CA GLN A 173 -10.68 14.27 7.52
C GLN A 173 -9.98 13.01 8.04
N ARG A 174 -10.60 11.86 7.79
CA ARG A 174 -10.10 10.59 8.29
C ARG A 174 -9.25 9.93 7.21
N LEU A 175 -7.97 9.76 7.51
CA LEU A 175 -7.04 9.05 6.64
C LEU A 175 -7.42 7.58 6.56
N ARG A 176 -7.47 7.04 5.35
CA ARG A 176 -7.67 5.63 5.05
C ARG A 176 -6.50 5.13 4.24
N LEU A 177 -5.86 4.08 4.72
CA LEU A 177 -4.76 3.40 4.04
C LEU A 177 -5.27 2.09 3.44
N VAL A 178 -4.85 1.80 2.22
CA VAL A 178 -5.24 0.58 1.51
C VAL A 178 -4.00 -0.24 1.20
N PHE A 179 -4.06 -1.52 1.54
CA PHE A 179 -3.02 -2.52 1.27
C PHE A 179 -3.61 -3.63 0.40
N TRP A 180 -2.90 -4.00 -0.68
CA TRP A 180 -3.25 -5.16 -1.50
C TRP A 180 -2.38 -6.35 -1.12
N ILE A 181 -3.00 -7.33 -0.47
CA ILE A 181 -2.30 -8.47 0.10
C ILE A 181 -2.65 -9.71 -0.72
N ARG A 182 -1.65 -10.29 -1.39
CA ARG A 182 -1.83 -11.59 -2.04
C ARG A 182 -1.74 -12.71 -0.99
N PRO A 183 -2.75 -13.58 -0.86
CA PRO A 183 -2.66 -14.73 0.04
C PRO A 183 -1.55 -15.68 -0.40
N PHE A 184 -0.71 -16.11 0.53
CA PHE A 184 0.34 -17.09 0.27
C PHE A 184 0.31 -18.21 1.31
N ASP A 185 1.18 -18.13 2.31
CA ASP A 185 1.23 -19.03 3.45
C ASP A 185 1.13 -18.25 4.77
N GLY A 186 1.28 -18.95 5.89
CA GLY A 186 1.27 -18.32 7.22
C GLY A 186 0.06 -17.40 7.43
N TRP A 187 0.32 -16.21 7.96
CA TRP A 187 -0.71 -15.25 8.35
C TRP A 187 -1.67 -14.85 7.22
N THR A 188 -1.18 -14.58 6.00
CA THR A 188 -2.04 -14.12 4.89
C THR A 188 -3.02 -15.19 4.43
N ARG A 189 -2.63 -16.48 4.47
CA ARG A 189 -3.55 -17.60 4.24
C ARG A 189 -4.66 -17.64 5.28
N HIS A 190 -4.33 -17.45 6.55
CA HIS A 190 -5.32 -17.44 7.62
C HIS A 190 -6.25 -16.23 7.50
N LEU A 191 -5.73 -15.07 7.10
CA LEU A 191 -6.54 -13.88 6.85
C LEU A 191 -7.54 -14.14 5.73
N ARG A 192 -7.11 -14.73 4.60
CA ARG A 192 -8.02 -15.19 3.53
C ARG A 192 -9.11 -16.11 4.05
N GLN A 193 -8.74 -17.13 4.83
CA GLN A 193 -9.71 -18.10 5.36
C GLN A 193 -10.75 -17.41 6.26
N GLN A 194 -10.35 -16.46 7.08
CA GLN A 194 -11.27 -15.68 7.91
C GLN A 194 -12.20 -14.81 7.06
N CYS A 195 -11.69 -14.16 6.03
CA CYS A 195 -12.53 -13.41 5.09
C CYS A 195 -13.55 -14.34 4.45
N VAL A 196 -13.14 -15.48 3.88
CA VAL A 196 -14.04 -16.45 3.22
C VAL A 196 -15.13 -16.98 4.15
N GLN A 197 -14.84 -17.16 5.44
CA GLN A 197 -15.81 -17.61 6.44
C GLN A 197 -16.80 -16.52 6.88
N SER A 198 -16.45 -15.26 6.65
CA SER A 198 -17.25 -14.10 7.06
C SER A 198 -18.31 -13.74 6.02
N HIS A 199 -19.41 -13.14 6.46
CA HIS A 199 -20.49 -12.75 5.55
C HIS A 199 -19.98 -11.69 4.55
N GLY A 200 -20.30 -11.85 3.27
CA GLY A 200 -19.81 -10.96 2.22
C GLY A 200 -18.29 -10.99 2.00
N ARG A 201 -17.61 -12.05 2.45
CA ARG A 201 -16.14 -12.20 2.37
C ARG A 201 -15.34 -11.06 3.00
N THR A 202 -15.96 -10.33 3.92
CA THR A 202 -15.39 -9.16 4.59
C THR A 202 -15.24 -9.41 6.07
N LEU A 203 -14.06 -9.13 6.61
CA LEU A 203 -13.69 -9.36 8.00
C LEU A 203 -13.31 -8.03 8.65
N ASP A 204 -14.10 -7.62 9.64
CA ASP A 204 -13.72 -6.53 10.54
C ASP A 204 -12.84 -7.10 11.65
N THR A 205 -11.55 -6.76 11.61
CA THR A 205 -10.57 -7.24 12.58
C THR A 205 -9.63 -6.10 12.94
N THR A 206 -9.05 -6.10 14.13
CA THR A 206 -8.06 -5.10 14.52
C THR A 206 -6.70 -5.45 13.94
N ILE A 207 -6.22 -4.61 13.04
CA ILE A 207 -4.86 -4.64 12.51
C ILE A 207 -4.16 -3.35 12.92
N LEU A 208 -3.06 -3.50 13.64
CA LEU A 208 -2.25 -2.38 14.10
C LEU A 208 -1.15 -2.08 13.08
N LEU A 209 -0.89 -0.79 12.86
CA LEU A 209 0.11 -0.25 11.94
C LEU A 209 1.39 0.13 12.69
N GLU A 210 2.52 -0.44 12.30
CA GLU A 210 3.83 0.06 12.68
C GLU A 210 4.52 0.63 11.44
N GLY A 211 4.74 1.94 11.44
CA GLY A 211 5.32 2.67 10.32
C GLY A 211 5.10 4.17 10.49
N PRO A 212 5.42 5.00 9.49
CA PRO A 212 5.89 4.59 8.16
C PRO A 212 7.34 4.09 8.16
N TYR A 213 7.65 3.22 7.21
CA TYR A 213 9.01 2.84 6.82
C TYR A 213 9.17 3.03 5.31
N GLY A 214 10.41 3.06 4.82
CA GLY A 214 10.70 3.34 3.41
C GLY A 214 11.04 4.82 3.20
N GLU A 215 11.57 5.10 2.01
CA GLU A 215 11.99 6.44 1.60
C GLU A 215 11.27 6.82 0.30
N GLN A 216 10.93 8.08 0.16
CA GLN A 216 10.29 8.60 -1.05
C GLN A 216 11.38 9.01 -2.04
N PHE A 217 11.43 8.35 -3.20
CA PHE A 217 12.22 8.86 -4.32
C PHE A 217 11.50 10.06 -4.99
N PRO A 218 12.19 11.18 -5.29
CA PRO A 218 11.55 12.40 -5.79
C PRO A 218 11.23 12.32 -7.29
N LEU A 219 10.22 11.52 -7.66
CA LEU A 219 9.79 11.39 -9.06
C LEU A 219 9.31 12.72 -9.67
N TRP A 220 8.80 13.64 -8.86
CA TRP A 220 8.35 14.97 -9.32
C TRP A 220 9.46 15.87 -9.86
N GLU A 221 10.74 15.49 -9.69
CA GLU A 221 11.87 16.19 -10.30
C GLU A 221 12.09 15.83 -11.78
N TYR A 222 11.45 14.75 -12.27
CA TYR A 222 11.56 14.27 -13.64
C TYR A 222 10.33 14.65 -14.47
N GLU A 223 10.50 14.77 -15.79
CA GLU A 223 9.45 15.20 -16.71
C GLU A 223 8.72 14.03 -17.37
N SER A 224 9.44 12.95 -17.70
CA SER A 224 8.88 11.75 -18.30
C SER A 224 9.10 10.54 -17.39
N ILE A 225 8.02 9.88 -16.98
CA ILE A 225 8.08 8.75 -16.05
C ILE A 225 7.50 7.50 -16.70
N LEU A 226 8.23 6.39 -16.63
CA LEU A 226 7.74 5.05 -16.93
C LEU A 226 7.64 4.23 -15.63
N LEU A 227 6.41 3.91 -15.23
CA LEU A 227 6.11 3.06 -14.08
C LEU A 227 5.83 1.63 -14.58
N ILE A 228 6.66 0.67 -14.20
CA ILE A 228 6.49 -0.75 -14.57
C ILE A 228 6.14 -1.55 -13.32
N ALA A 229 4.94 -2.13 -13.31
CA ALA A 229 4.43 -2.91 -12.19
C ALA A 229 4.12 -4.37 -12.57
N GLY A 230 4.37 -5.30 -11.65
CA GLY A 230 4.00 -6.71 -11.78
C GLY A 230 3.18 -7.22 -10.59
N GLY A 231 1.99 -7.75 -10.85
CA GLY A 231 1.09 -8.29 -9.83
C GLY A 231 0.72 -7.23 -8.78
N THR A 232 0.88 -7.56 -7.50
CA THR A 232 0.68 -6.63 -6.37
C THR A 232 1.77 -5.55 -6.25
N GLY A 233 2.83 -5.61 -7.06
CA GLY A 233 3.84 -4.54 -7.17
C GLY A 233 3.27 -3.20 -7.66
N ILE A 234 2.02 -3.17 -8.13
CA ILE A 234 1.26 -1.94 -8.38
C ILE A 234 1.16 -1.04 -7.14
N ALA A 235 1.28 -1.62 -5.94
CA ALA A 235 1.35 -0.89 -4.68
C ALA A 235 2.52 0.09 -4.60
N ALA A 236 3.60 -0.11 -5.38
CA ALA A 236 4.68 0.87 -5.45
C ALA A 236 4.34 2.06 -6.35
N ALA A 237 3.52 1.86 -7.39
CA ALA A 237 3.27 2.85 -8.43
C ALA A 237 2.07 3.75 -8.14
N VAL A 238 0.96 3.20 -7.63
CA VAL A 238 -0.27 3.98 -7.33
C VAL A 238 0.00 5.15 -6.37
N PRO A 239 0.78 4.99 -5.29
CA PRO A 239 1.19 6.11 -4.43
C PRO A 239 1.81 7.28 -5.20
N TYR A 240 2.72 7.01 -6.12
CA TYR A 240 3.37 8.05 -6.92
C TYR A 240 2.40 8.77 -7.85
N ILE A 241 1.43 8.02 -8.39
CA ILE A 241 0.36 8.60 -9.20
C ILE A 241 -0.51 9.51 -8.33
N GLN A 242 -0.90 9.08 -7.12
CA GLN A 242 -1.68 9.90 -6.18
C GLN A 242 -0.92 11.17 -5.74
N ASP A 243 0.38 11.06 -5.46
CA ASP A 243 1.23 12.21 -5.12
C ASP A 243 1.33 13.21 -6.29
N HIS A 244 1.48 12.73 -7.52
CA HIS A 244 1.46 13.58 -8.72
C HIS A 244 0.10 14.31 -8.88
N LEU A 245 -1.02 13.60 -8.71
CA LEU A 245 -2.35 14.21 -8.75
C LEU A 245 -2.52 15.29 -7.68
N ALA A 246 -2.08 15.03 -6.46
CA ALA A 246 -2.15 15.99 -5.36
C ALA A 246 -1.33 17.25 -5.67
N ARG A 247 -0.11 17.10 -6.18
CA ARG A 247 0.75 18.23 -6.60
C ARG A 247 0.15 19.04 -7.74
N CYS A 248 -0.50 18.38 -8.70
CA CYS A 248 -1.21 19.05 -9.79
C CYS A 248 -2.46 19.81 -9.34
N SER A 249 -3.08 19.38 -8.24
CA SER A 249 -4.28 20.03 -7.68
C SER A 249 -3.97 21.15 -6.70
N SER A 250 -2.73 21.25 -6.22
CA SER A 250 -2.32 22.31 -5.29
C SER A 250 -2.34 23.66 -5.98
N THR A 251 -3.04 24.62 -5.39
CA THR A 251 -3.08 26.02 -5.85
C THR A 251 -1.90 26.85 -5.33
N ASP A 252 -1.14 26.30 -4.38
CA ASP A 252 0.00 26.99 -3.78
C ASP A 252 1.27 26.73 -4.61
N GLU A 253 1.52 27.60 -5.59
CA GLU A 253 2.71 27.55 -6.49
C GLU A 253 4.07 27.59 -5.73
N ALA A 254 4.06 27.92 -4.44
CA ALA A 254 5.25 28.02 -3.59
C ALA A 254 5.76 26.66 -3.06
N GLU A 255 4.92 25.61 -3.01
CA GLU A 255 5.32 24.28 -2.52
C GLU A 255 5.61 23.33 -3.69
N SER A 256 6.87 23.32 -4.14
CA SER A 256 7.49 22.28 -5.01
C SER A 256 6.59 21.74 -6.13
N PRO A 257 6.32 22.53 -7.19
CA PRO A 257 5.52 22.08 -8.33
C PRO A 257 6.14 20.84 -8.98
N THR A 258 5.27 19.93 -9.41
CA THR A 258 5.70 18.73 -10.15
C THR A 258 6.20 19.13 -11.54
N ARG A 259 7.37 18.61 -11.93
CA ARG A 259 7.92 18.76 -13.29
C ARG A 259 7.37 17.73 -14.28
N ILE A 260 6.67 16.73 -13.76
CA ILE A 260 6.12 15.62 -14.56
C ILE A 260 5.16 16.17 -15.60
N GLN A 261 5.43 15.83 -16.86
CA GLN A 261 4.62 16.16 -18.03
C GLN A 261 3.91 14.92 -18.59
N ASN A 262 4.46 13.72 -18.36
CA ASN A 262 3.87 12.47 -18.81
C ASN A 262 4.25 11.30 -17.90
N ILE A 263 3.25 10.52 -17.49
CA ILE A 263 3.40 9.24 -16.78
C ILE A 263 2.87 8.12 -17.66
N HIS A 264 3.71 7.12 -17.94
CA HIS A 264 3.29 5.85 -18.52
C HIS A 264 3.28 4.75 -17.47
N LEU A 265 2.09 4.26 -17.12
CA LEU A 265 1.94 3.05 -16.33
C LEU A 265 1.88 1.82 -17.25
N VAL A 266 2.85 0.92 -17.13
CA VAL A 266 2.83 -0.44 -17.69
C VAL A 266 2.60 -1.41 -16.55
N TRP A 267 1.41 -2.00 -16.48
CA TRP A 267 1.07 -2.93 -15.42
C TRP A 267 0.71 -4.31 -15.95
N THR A 268 1.44 -5.31 -15.46
CA THR A 268 1.22 -6.71 -15.78
C THR A 268 0.57 -7.43 -14.60
N SER A 269 -0.55 -8.13 -14.83
CA SER A 269 -1.21 -8.94 -13.80
C SER A 269 -1.65 -10.28 -14.39
N ARG A 270 -1.85 -11.28 -13.53
CA ARG A 270 -2.47 -12.55 -13.96
C ARG A 270 -3.99 -12.42 -14.00
N GLN A 271 -4.57 -11.78 -12.99
CA GLN A 271 -6.00 -11.63 -12.81
C GLN A 271 -6.46 -10.30 -13.37
N GLU A 272 -7.37 -10.36 -14.33
CA GLU A 272 -8.06 -9.22 -14.91
C GLU A 272 -8.87 -8.44 -13.88
N ALA A 273 -9.61 -9.14 -13.01
CA ALA A 273 -10.46 -8.52 -12.00
C ALA A 273 -9.66 -7.56 -11.09
N PHE A 274 -8.41 -7.91 -10.79
CA PHE A 274 -7.53 -7.04 -10.00
C PHE A 274 -7.19 -5.74 -10.74
N VAL A 275 -6.90 -5.85 -12.05
CA VAL A 275 -6.63 -4.68 -12.90
C VAL A 275 -7.85 -3.77 -12.94
N ARG A 276 -9.02 -4.36 -13.21
CA ARG A 276 -10.30 -3.65 -13.27
C ARG A 276 -10.61 -2.91 -11.96
N GLU A 277 -10.45 -3.56 -10.82
CA GLU A 277 -10.74 -2.97 -9.52
C GLU A 277 -9.84 -1.75 -9.24
N VAL A 278 -8.53 -1.89 -9.40
CA VAL A 278 -7.58 -0.79 -9.14
C VAL A 278 -7.75 0.34 -10.16
N ALA A 279 -8.00 0.00 -11.43
CA ALA A 279 -8.21 0.98 -12.49
C ALA A 279 -9.47 1.84 -12.26
N THR A 280 -10.58 1.21 -11.89
CA THR A 280 -11.88 1.88 -11.67
C THR A 280 -11.96 2.62 -10.34
N ARG A 281 -11.20 2.19 -9.33
CA ARG A 281 -11.17 2.86 -8.02
C ARG A 281 -10.05 3.90 -7.97
N GLU A 282 -8.81 3.42 -7.78
CA GLU A 282 -7.69 4.26 -7.38
C GLU A 282 -7.06 5.04 -8.55
N LEU A 283 -7.11 4.51 -9.77
CA LEU A 283 -6.55 5.16 -10.96
C LEU A 283 -7.57 5.95 -11.78
N SER A 284 -8.85 5.94 -11.39
CA SER A 284 -9.94 6.56 -12.16
C SER A 284 -9.69 8.04 -12.48
N SER A 285 -9.22 8.80 -11.50
CA SER A 285 -8.85 10.21 -11.64
C SER A 285 -7.61 10.43 -12.51
N ALA A 286 -6.63 9.53 -12.45
CA ALA A 286 -5.43 9.60 -13.30
C ALA A 286 -5.76 9.27 -14.76
N LEU A 287 -6.58 8.25 -15.01
CA LEU A 287 -6.97 7.81 -16.37
C LEU A 287 -7.76 8.87 -17.15
N ALA A 288 -8.36 9.84 -16.46
CA ALA A 288 -9.07 10.96 -17.07
C ALA A 288 -8.14 12.10 -17.55
N ARG A 289 -6.87 12.11 -17.14
CA ARG A 289 -5.91 13.17 -17.47
C ARG A 289 -5.21 12.91 -18.80
N ASP A 290 -4.69 14.00 -19.38
CA ASP A 290 -3.96 13.97 -20.65
C ASP A 290 -2.46 13.64 -20.47
N ASP A 291 -1.92 13.83 -19.27
CA ASP A 291 -0.53 13.56 -18.89
C ASP A 291 -0.32 12.14 -18.31
N PHE A 292 -1.33 11.27 -18.40
CA PHE A 292 -1.28 9.90 -17.90
C PHE A 292 -1.72 8.91 -18.97
N ARG A 293 -0.85 7.95 -19.30
CA ARG A 293 -1.17 6.81 -20.18
C ARG A 293 -1.01 5.49 -19.43
N ALA A 294 -1.89 4.53 -19.68
CA ALA A 294 -1.83 3.22 -19.04
C ALA A 294 -1.90 2.08 -20.07
N SER A 295 -0.96 1.15 -19.97
CA SER A 295 -0.93 -0.10 -20.74
C SER A 295 -1.05 -1.28 -19.76
N PHE A 296 -2.20 -1.94 -19.77
CA PHE A 296 -2.51 -3.09 -18.92
C PHE A 296 -2.29 -4.40 -19.67
N TYR A 297 -1.58 -5.34 -19.06
CA TYR A 297 -1.27 -6.64 -19.66
C TYR A 297 -1.77 -7.79 -18.78
N VAL A 298 -2.69 -8.60 -19.31
CA VAL A 298 -3.23 -9.77 -18.62
C VAL A 298 -2.52 -11.05 -19.11
N THR A 299 -1.89 -11.76 -18.17
CA THR A 299 -1.00 -12.90 -18.45
C THR A 299 -1.62 -14.28 -18.19
N SER A 300 -2.85 -14.36 -17.68
CA SER A 300 -3.51 -15.65 -17.42
C SER A 300 -3.80 -16.40 -18.72
N ALA A 301 -3.49 -17.70 -18.74
CA ALA A 301 -3.76 -18.59 -19.87
C ALA A 301 -5.26 -18.73 -20.17
N THR A 302 -6.13 -18.50 -19.18
CA THR A 302 -7.58 -18.48 -19.37
C THR A 302 -8.02 -17.26 -20.17
N ALA A 303 -7.40 -16.10 -19.94
CA ALA A 303 -7.68 -14.86 -20.67
C ALA A 303 -7.20 -14.93 -22.14
N ALA A 304 -6.21 -15.76 -22.47
CA ALA A 304 -5.79 -15.99 -23.85
C ALA A 304 -6.84 -16.76 -24.69
N ARG A 305 -7.84 -17.37 -24.05
CA ARG A 305 -8.97 -18.05 -24.72
C ARG A 305 -10.21 -17.16 -24.84
N ASP A 306 -10.37 -16.20 -23.92
CA ASP A 306 -11.43 -15.20 -23.93
C ASP A 306 -10.92 -13.87 -24.51
N SER A 307 -10.96 -13.76 -25.84
CA SER A 307 -10.80 -12.48 -26.56
C SER A 307 -11.76 -11.40 -26.02
N ASP A 308 -12.95 -11.80 -25.55
CA ASP A 308 -14.00 -10.90 -25.09
C ASP A 308 -13.66 -10.17 -23.79
N ALA A 309 -12.86 -10.77 -22.90
CA ALA A 309 -12.63 -10.22 -21.56
C ALA A 309 -11.80 -8.92 -21.58
N CYS A 310 -10.73 -8.87 -22.39
CA CYS A 310 -9.95 -7.64 -22.56
C CYS A 310 -10.68 -6.55 -23.36
N SER A 311 -11.58 -6.89 -24.27
CA SER A 311 -12.48 -5.90 -24.88
C SER A 311 -13.45 -5.30 -23.86
N THR A 312 -14.02 -6.11 -22.96
CA THR A 312 -14.89 -5.61 -21.90
C THR A 312 -14.15 -4.66 -20.95
N LEU A 313 -12.92 -4.98 -20.55
CA LEU A 313 -12.10 -4.04 -19.76
C LEU A 313 -11.90 -2.72 -20.47
N ARG A 314 -11.61 -2.75 -21.77
CA ARG A 314 -11.35 -1.55 -22.54
C ARG A 314 -12.62 -0.69 -22.68
N GLU A 315 -13.78 -1.32 -22.82
CA GLU A 315 -15.07 -0.62 -22.89
C GLU A 315 -15.51 -0.04 -21.54
N GLU A 316 -15.25 -0.75 -20.43
CA GLU A 316 -15.59 -0.30 -19.08
C GLU A 316 -14.69 0.85 -18.59
N LEU A 317 -13.43 0.90 -19.04
CA LEU A 317 -12.48 1.93 -18.61
C LEU A 317 -12.63 3.20 -19.48
N SER A 318 -13.19 4.25 -18.88
CA SER A 318 -13.45 5.55 -19.53
C SER A 318 -12.21 6.48 -19.64
N GLY A 319 -11.05 5.93 -19.99
CA GLY A 319 -9.81 6.71 -20.12
C GLY A 319 -9.44 7.07 -21.57
N LYS A 320 -8.76 8.20 -21.75
CA LYS A 320 -8.37 8.71 -23.07
C LYS A 320 -7.24 7.91 -23.74
N ALA A 321 -6.32 7.36 -22.95
CA ALA A 321 -5.11 6.67 -23.42
C ALA A 321 -4.89 5.34 -22.66
N ILE A 322 -5.79 4.39 -22.89
CA ILE A 322 -5.72 3.04 -22.30
C ILE A 322 -5.47 2.00 -23.39
N GLU A 323 -4.42 1.21 -23.16
CA GLU A 323 -4.12 0.02 -23.94
C GLU A 323 -4.31 -1.21 -23.07
N VAL A 324 -5.05 -2.20 -23.59
CA VAL A 324 -5.21 -3.50 -22.92
C VAL A 324 -4.64 -4.56 -23.85
N GLY A 325 -3.61 -5.27 -23.37
CA GLY A 325 -2.90 -6.30 -24.10
C GLY A 325 -2.96 -7.66 -23.39
N HIS A 326 -2.77 -8.73 -24.17
CA HIS A 326 -2.60 -10.08 -23.64
C HIS A 326 -1.14 -10.50 -23.65
N GLY A 327 -0.78 -11.32 -22.66
CA GLY A 327 0.57 -11.89 -22.55
C GLY A 327 1.57 -10.94 -21.89
N ARG A 328 2.86 -11.20 -22.11
CA ARG A 328 3.93 -10.39 -21.53
C ARG A 328 4.28 -9.24 -22.48
N PRO A 329 4.42 -8.00 -21.98
CA PRO A 329 4.88 -6.90 -22.80
C PRO A 329 6.35 -7.08 -23.20
N ASP A 330 6.73 -6.51 -24.34
CA ASP A 330 8.13 -6.33 -24.70
C ASP A 330 8.72 -5.17 -23.89
N LEU A 331 9.28 -5.49 -22.73
CA LEU A 331 9.85 -4.50 -21.81
C LEU A 331 11.05 -3.77 -22.44
N GLN A 332 11.78 -4.43 -23.34
CA GLN A 332 12.89 -3.79 -24.04
C GLN A 332 12.38 -2.71 -24.99
N ALA A 333 11.37 -3.01 -25.80
CA ALA A 333 10.75 -2.03 -26.68
C ALA A 333 10.12 -0.86 -25.92
N LEU A 334 9.45 -1.13 -24.79
CA LEU A 334 8.83 -0.10 -23.95
C LEU A 334 9.86 0.86 -23.34
N VAL A 335 10.93 0.35 -22.74
CA VAL A 335 12.00 1.18 -22.16
C VAL A 335 12.73 1.97 -23.24
N LEU A 336 12.99 1.36 -24.39
CA LEU A 336 13.61 2.04 -25.53
C LEU A 336 12.72 3.15 -26.08
N GLY A 337 11.43 2.87 -26.28
CA GLY A 337 10.44 3.84 -26.75
C GLY A 337 10.32 5.03 -25.79
N HIS A 338 10.21 4.77 -24.49
CA HIS A 338 10.18 5.82 -23.46
C HIS A 338 11.45 6.69 -23.47
N ALA A 339 12.63 6.08 -23.53
CA ALA A 339 13.89 6.84 -23.60
C ALA A 339 14.01 7.65 -24.89
N HIS A 340 13.51 7.12 -26.00
CA HIS A 340 13.50 7.82 -27.27
C HIS A 340 12.55 9.02 -27.27
N GLU A 341 11.33 8.85 -26.76
CA GLU A 341 10.35 9.92 -26.57
C GLU A 341 10.91 11.04 -25.68
N ALA A 342 11.56 10.68 -24.56
CA ALA A 342 12.18 11.65 -23.67
C ALA A 342 13.33 12.42 -24.34
N GLN A 343 14.19 11.74 -25.10
CA GLN A 343 15.30 12.37 -25.83
C GLN A 343 14.83 13.31 -26.93
N LEU A 344 13.74 12.97 -27.64
CA LEU A 344 13.15 13.83 -28.67
C LEU A 344 12.55 15.11 -28.09
N SER A 345 11.97 15.00 -26.89
CA SER A 345 11.38 16.13 -26.16
C SER A 345 12.38 16.89 -25.29
N ASP A 346 13.66 16.48 -25.26
CA ASP A 346 14.71 17.01 -24.36
C ASP A 346 14.31 17.00 -22.88
N CYS A 347 13.58 15.95 -22.47
CA CYS A 347 13.04 15.78 -21.13
C CYS A 347 13.90 14.86 -20.27
N SER A 348 13.93 15.14 -18.97
CA SER A 348 14.45 14.22 -17.96
C SER A 348 13.56 12.97 -17.83
N ALA A 349 14.18 11.78 -17.81
CA ALA A 349 13.47 10.50 -17.84
C ALA A 349 13.75 9.63 -16.62
N ALA A 350 12.70 9.03 -16.05
CA ALA A 350 12.81 8.06 -14.96
C ALA A 350 11.99 6.80 -15.22
N VAL A 351 12.58 5.64 -14.90
CA VAL A 351 11.93 4.33 -14.96
C VAL A 351 11.88 3.77 -13.54
N LEU A 352 10.67 3.65 -12.99
CA LEU A 352 10.40 2.98 -11.72
C LEU A 352 9.89 1.57 -12.00
N MET A 353 10.47 0.55 -11.39
CA MET A 353 10.02 -0.83 -11.54
C MET A 353 9.74 -1.49 -10.19
N CYS A 354 8.59 -2.17 -10.07
CA CYS A 354 8.29 -3.07 -8.96
C CYS A 354 7.56 -4.33 -9.44
N GLY A 355 8.15 -5.50 -9.23
CA GLY A 355 7.54 -6.76 -9.67
C GLY A 355 8.41 -7.99 -9.42
N PRO A 356 8.07 -9.14 -10.04
CA PRO A 356 8.81 -10.37 -9.88
C PRO A 356 10.30 -10.23 -10.29
N PRO A 357 11.25 -10.95 -9.65
CA PRO A 357 12.67 -10.80 -9.92
C PRO A 357 13.06 -10.93 -11.39
N ALA A 358 12.49 -11.90 -12.10
CA ALA A 358 12.75 -12.09 -13.53
C ALA A 358 12.35 -10.87 -14.39
N MET A 359 11.26 -10.19 -14.01
CA MET A 359 10.83 -8.96 -14.68
C MET A 359 11.75 -7.80 -14.34
N ALA A 360 12.19 -7.69 -13.08
CA ALA A 360 13.15 -6.65 -12.66
C ALA A 360 14.47 -6.79 -13.43
N ASP A 361 14.97 -8.02 -13.58
CA ASP A 361 16.17 -8.32 -14.35
C ASP A 361 16.02 -7.94 -15.84
N GLU A 362 14.84 -8.18 -16.42
CA GLU A 362 14.53 -7.82 -17.79
C GLU A 362 14.51 -6.29 -17.99
N VAL A 363 13.84 -5.54 -17.09
CA VAL A 363 13.83 -4.07 -17.14
C VAL A 363 15.23 -3.50 -16.92
N ARG A 364 16.00 -4.02 -15.96
CA ARG A 364 17.38 -3.58 -15.71
C ARG A 364 18.26 -3.78 -16.93
N THR A 365 18.11 -4.94 -17.59
CA THR A 365 18.80 -5.25 -18.85
C THR A 365 18.35 -4.32 -19.98
N ALA A 366 17.05 -4.04 -20.09
CA ALA A 366 16.49 -3.14 -21.08
C ALA A 366 17.05 -1.72 -20.91
N VAL A 367 17.02 -1.15 -19.70
CA VAL A 367 17.59 0.18 -19.43
C VAL A 367 19.07 0.21 -19.77
N TYR A 368 19.84 -0.80 -19.36
CA TYR A 368 21.26 -0.89 -19.69
C TYR A 368 21.52 -0.89 -21.20
N ARG A 369 20.74 -1.68 -21.96
CA ARG A 369 20.85 -1.74 -23.43
C ARG A 369 20.49 -0.39 -24.08
N THR A 370 19.43 0.24 -23.61
CA THR A 370 18.99 1.56 -24.09
C THR A 370 20.06 2.62 -23.82
N MET A 371 20.65 2.67 -22.62
CA MET A 371 21.75 3.58 -22.32
C MET A 371 22.97 3.34 -23.22
N ARG A 372 23.28 2.07 -23.54
CA ARG A 372 24.36 1.72 -24.48
C ARG A 372 24.11 2.17 -25.92
N GLN A 373 22.86 2.40 -26.30
CA GLN A 373 22.50 2.91 -27.63
C GLN A 373 22.63 4.44 -27.74
N GLY A 374 22.99 5.13 -26.67
CA GLY A 374 23.25 6.57 -26.67
C GLY A 374 22.17 7.41 -25.98
N TYR A 375 21.10 6.80 -25.47
CA TYR A 375 20.09 7.47 -24.65
C TYR A 375 20.63 7.73 -23.25
N GLN A 376 21.24 8.90 -23.05
CA GLN A 376 21.80 9.32 -21.76
C GLN A 376 20.71 9.96 -20.89
N GLY A 377 20.82 9.86 -19.57
CA GLY A 377 19.91 10.55 -18.64
C GLY A 377 18.65 9.77 -18.22
N VAL A 378 18.53 8.50 -18.57
CA VAL A 378 17.45 7.63 -18.04
C VAL A 378 17.81 7.17 -16.62
N ARG A 379 17.08 7.64 -15.62
CA ARG A 379 17.22 7.17 -14.23
C ARG A 379 16.45 5.88 -14.02
N TYR A 380 17.10 4.83 -13.54
CA TYR A 380 16.44 3.59 -13.13
C TYR A 380 16.27 3.52 -11.61
N ILE A 381 15.07 3.20 -11.17
CA ILE A 381 14.71 2.98 -9.77
C ILE A 381 14.02 1.62 -9.67
N GLU A 382 14.49 0.80 -8.76
CA GLU A 382 13.95 -0.54 -8.51
C GLU A 382 13.41 -0.58 -7.09
N GLU A 383 12.10 -0.74 -6.98
CA GLU A 383 11.40 -1.00 -5.73
C GLU A 383 11.22 -2.51 -5.63
N SER A 384 11.95 -3.14 -4.71
CA SER A 384 11.86 -4.58 -4.48
C SER A 384 11.23 -4.85 -3.11
N PHE A 385 10.09 -5.54 -3.11
CA PHE A 385 9.41 -5.98 -1.92
C PHE A 385 9.31 -7.51 -1.94
N SER A 386 10.07 -8.18 -1.07
CA SER A 386 10.28 -9.64 -1.12
C SER A 386 9.25 -10.44 -0.32
N TRP A 387 8.05 -9.92 -0.08
CA TRP A 387 7.04 -10.50 0.82
C TRP A 387 5.77 -10.97 0.15
#